data_AF-A0A2N2Y207-F1
#
_entry.id   AF-A0A2N2Y207-F1
#
_cell.length_a   1.000
_cell.length_b   1.000
_cell.length_c   1.000
_cell.angle_alpha   90.00
_cell.angle_beta   90.00
_cell.angle_gamma   90.00
#
_symmetry.space_group_name_H-M   'P 1'
#
loop_
_entity.id
_entity.type
_entity.pdbx_description
1 polymer ?
#
loop_
_entity_poly.entity_id
_entity_poly.type
_entity_poly.pdbx_seq_one_letter_code
_entity_poly.pdbx_strand_id
1 'polypeptide(L)'
;LLEFKPLTVIVLLQKLQPIFAITLAAILLKEKINRRFIAWGSLALAAGYTLTFGLELPDFQTNGNTLKASGYAILAAAAFGSSTVFSKKAVGSMSFRTATFFRYGLTSVIMLTYVAINNTFTNISLVTPFQWGIFLIIAFTTGSGAIFLYYMGLIRVRAMVATMCELFFPISAVIFDYLINGAILTTMQWISAVVMVGAIIKLTISNNSSGS
;
A
#
# COMPACT_ATOMS: atom_id res chain seq x y z
N LEU A 1 13.91 -17.82 -3.38
CA LEU A 1 12.72 -17.02 -3.72
C LEU A 1 11.90 -17.61 -4.90
N LEU A 2 11.90 -18.94 -5.12
CA LEU A 2 11.40 -19.57 -6.36
C LEU A 2 10.19 -20.51 -6.21
N GLU A 3 9.42 -20.44 -5.11
CA GLU A 3 8.22 -21.29 -4.90
C GLU A 3 6.93 -20.51 -4.61
N PHE A 4 6.67 -19.40 -5.33
CA PHE A 4 5.43 -18.64 -5.15
C PHE A 4 4.66 -18.36 -6.46
N LYS A 5 4.69 -19.32 -7.40
CA LYS A 5 4.00 -19.21 -8.71
C LYS A 5 2.50 -18.82 -8.65
N PRO A 6 1.67 -19.34 -7.73
CA PRO A 6 0.26 -18.91 -7.64
C PRO A 6 0.04 -17.59 -6.88
N LEU A 7 1.02 -17.11 -6.11
CA LEU A 7 0.89 -15.82 -5.40
C LEU A 7 1.15 -14.63 -6.31
N THR A 8 1.83 -14.83 -7.44
CA THR A 8 2.17 -13.78 -8.40
C THR A 8 0.93 -13.01 -8.87
N VAL A 9 -0.15 -13.73 -9.22
CA VAL A 9 -1.43 -13.13 -9.62
C VAL A 9 -2.10 -12.36 -8.47
N ILE A 10 -2.09 -12.93 -7.26
CA ILE A 10 -2.68 -12.29 -6.07
C ILE A 10 -1.95 -10.99 -5.73
N VAL A 11 -0.62 -11.00 -5.78
CA VAL A 11 0.21 -9.81 -5.54
C VAL A 11 -0.08 -8.76 -6.61
N LEU A 12 -0.20 -9.15 -7.87
CA LEU A 12 -0.51 -8.26 -8.98
C LEU A 12 -1.88 -7.58 -8.81
N LEU A 13 -2.89 -8.34 -8.43
CA LEU A 13 -4.23 -7.81 -8.15
C LEU A 13 -4.20 -6.79 -6.99
N GLN A 14 -3.37 -7.01 -5.97
CA GLN A 14 -3.18 -6.04 -4.90
C GLN A 14 -2.49 -4.75 -5.36
N LYS A 15 -1.58 -4.85 -6.35
CA LYS A 15 -0.94 -3.66 -6.96
C LYS A 15 -1.91 -2.78 -7.76
N LEU A 16 -3.15 -3.23 -8.00
CA LEU A 16 -4.21 -2.40 -8.60
C LEU A 16 -4.77 -1.34 -7.64
N GLN A 17 -4.37 -1.36 -6.36
CA GLN A 17 -4.76 -0.39 -5.34
C GLN A 17 -4.74 1.08 -5.82
N PRO A 18 -3.73 1.58 -6.56
CA PRO A 18 -3.72 2.96 -7.03
C PRO A 18 -4.88 3.31 -7.96
N ILE A 19 -5.39 2.35 -8.74
CA ILE A 19 -6.52 2.57 -9.64
C ILE A 19 -7.79 2.87 -8.83
N PHE A 20 -8.05 2.09 -7.79
CA PHE A 20 -9.19 2.30 -6.90
C PHE A 20 -9.08 3.64 -6.17
N ALA A 21 -7.90 3.95 -5.61
CA ALA A 21 -7.69 5.20 -4.89
C ALA A 21 -7.84 6.43 -5.80
N ILE A 22 -7.27 6.43 -7.00
CA ILE A 22 -7.37 7.54 -7.95
C ILE A 22 -8.82 7.75 -8.38
N THR A 23 -9.52 6.66 -8.74
CA THR A 23 -10.92 6.71 -9.16
C THR A 23 -11.79 7.28 -8.04
N LEU A 24 -11.61 6.80 -6.82
CA LEU A 24 -12.38 7.27 -5.68
C LEU A 24 -12.03 8.70 -5.27
N ALA A 25 -10.76 9.11 -5.39
CA ALA A 25 -10.33 10.49 -5.16
C ALA A 25 -10.96 11.45 -6.19
N ALA A 26 -11.06 11.05 -7.46
CA ALA A 26 -11.72 11.84 -8.49
C ALA A 26 -13.22 12.02 -8.18
N ILE A 27 -13.89 10.98 -7.69
CA ILE A 27 -15.34 11.02 -7.41
C ILE A 27 -15.64 11.75 -6.09
N LEU A 28 -15.00 11.36 -4.99
CA LEU A 28 -15.34 11.84 -3.64
C LEU A 28 -14.67 13.15 -3.26
N LEU A 29 -13.43 13.36 -3.70
CA LEU A 29 -12.65 14.57 -3.40
C LEU A 29 -12.66 15.57 -4.56
N LYS A 30 -13.21 15.19 -5.73
CA LYS A 30 -13.24 16.00 -6.95
C LYS A 30 -11.84 16.43 -7.40
N GLU A 31 -10.83 15.62 -7.11
CA GLU A 31 -9.46 15.86 -7.56
C GLU A 31 -9.41 15.75 -9.11
N LYS A 32 -8.81 16.75 -9.77
CA LYS A 32 -8.75 16.80 -11.24
C LYS A 32 -7.64 15.89 -11.76
N ILE A 33 -8.00 14.91 -12.57
CA ILE A 33 -7.06 14.09 -13.33
C ILE A 33 -6.67 14.85 -14.60
N ASN A 34 -5.40 15.23 -14.73
CA ASN A 34 -4.89 15.87 -15.94
C ASN A 34 -4.10 14.87 -16.80
N ARG A 35 -3.88 15.19 -18.08
CA ARG A 35 -3.17 14.29 -19.03
C ARG A 35 -1.76 13.94 -18.57
N ARG A 36 -1.06 14.87 -17.91
CA ARG A 36 0.29 14.64 -17.37
C ARG A 36 0.25 13.62 -16.23
N PHE A 37 -0.75 13.69 -15.37
CA PHE A 37 -0.97 12.74 -14.28
C PHE A 37 -1.19 11.34 -14.83
N ILE A 38 -2.01 11.20 -15.88
CA ILE A 38 -2.24 9.91 -16.53
C ILE A 38 -0.92 9.37 -17.11
N ALA A 39 -0.17 10.20 -17.84
CA ALA A 39 1.07 9.77 -18.49
C ALA A 39 2.15 9.32 -17.50
N TRP A 40 2.41 10.10 -16.46
CA TRP A 40 3.41 9.73 -15.46
C TRP A 40 2.90 8.65 -14.48
N GLY A 41 1.60 8.65 -14.17
CA GLY A 41 0.98 7.65 -13.31
C GLY A 41 0.98 6.27 -13.97
N SER A 42 0.64 6.17 -15.25
CA SER A 42 0.72 4.91 -15.99
C SER A 42 2.16 4.42 -16.11
N LEU A 43 3.12 5.33 -16.34
CA LEU A 43 4.54 4.98 -16.37
C LEU A 43 5.03 4.44 -15.01
N ALA A 44 4.63 5.08 -13.90
CA ALA A 44 4.96 4.60 -12.56
C ALA A 44 4.37 3.21 -12.27
N LEU A 45 3.12 2.97 -12.67
CA LEU A 45 2.48 1.66 -12.50
C LEU A 45 3.15 0.57 -13.35
N ALA A 46 3.47 0.88 -14.62
CA ALA A 46 4.17 -0.06 -15.50
C ALA A 46 5.58 -0.38 -15.00
N ALA A 47 6.30 0.63 -14.49
CA ALA A 47 7.60 0.43 -13.86
C ALA A 47 7.48 -0.39 -12.56
N GLY A 48 6.47 -0.14 -11.74
CA GLY A 48 6.21 -0.93 -10.53
C GLY A 48 5.86 -2.40 -10.81
N TYR A 49 5.12 -2.65 -11.88
CA TYR A 49 4.88 -4.00 -12.40
C TYR A 49 6.20 -4.67 -12.79
N THR A 50 6.99 -4.02 -13.64
CA THR A 50 8.26 -4.57 -14.15
C THR A 50 9.28 -4.78 -13.03
N LEU A 51 9.27 -3.91 -12.01
CA LEU A 51 10.10 -4.06 -10.81
C LEU A 51 9.73 -5.33 -10.02
N THR A 52 8.45 -5.63 -9.91
CA THR A 52 7.93 -6.73 -9.08
C THR A 52 7.98 -8.08 -9.81
N PHE A 53 7.64 -8.09 -11.11
CA PHE A 53 7.45 -9.31 -11.91
C PHE A 53 8.49 -9.48 -13.01
N GLY A 54 9.40 -8.52 -13.21
CA GLY A 54 10.31 -8.54 -14.34
C GLY A 54 9.56 -8.51 -15.67
N LEU A 55 10.02 -9.32 -16.62
CA LEU A 55 9.35 -9.56 -17.90
C LEU A 55 8.48 -10.82 -17.89
N GLU A 56 8.36 -11.48 -16.74
CA GLU A 56 7.55 -12.69 -16.62
C GLU A 56 6.07 -12.32 -16.61
N LEU A 57 5.29 -13.09 -17.38
CA LEU A 57 3.84 -12.99 -17.34
C LEU A 57 3.33 -13.72 -16.09
N PRO A 58 2.26 -13.24 -15.46
CA PRO A 58 1.65 -13.93 -14.34
C PRO A 58 1.17 -15.31 -14.81
N ASP A 59 1.48 -16.35 -14.05
CA ASP A 59 0.99 -17.68 -14.34
C ASP A 59 -0.51 -17.76 -14.01
N PHE A 60 -1.34 -17.96 -15.02
CA PHE A 60 -2.79 -18.10 -14.89
C PHE A 60 -3.24 -19.54 -14.62
N GLN A 61 -2.32 -20.46 -14.30
CA GLN A 61 -2.66 -21.81 -13.87
C GLN A 61 -3.55 -21.77 -12.62
N THR A 62 -4.84 -21.94 -12.87
CA THR A 62 -5.92 -21.67 -11.94
C THR A 62 -6.31 -22.97 -11.24
N ASN A 63 -5.75 -23.20 -10.06
CA ASN A 63 -6.38 -24.12 -9.10
C ASN A 63 -7.66 -23.48 -8.55
N GLY A 64 -8.67 -24.27 -8.15
CA GLY A 64 -9.97 -23.74 -7.68
C GLY A 64 -9.92 -22.73 -6.52
N ASN A 65 -8.85 -22.73 -5.72
CA ASN A 65 -8.64 -21.74 -4.65
C ASN A 65 -8.16 -20.37 -5.16
N THR A 66 -7.60 -20.30 -6.37
CA THR A 66 -7.04 -19.06 -6.96
C THR A 66 -8.12 -18.03 -7.23
N LEU A 67 -9.33 -18.44 -7.61
CA LEU A 67 -10.45 -17.54 -7.89
C LEU A 67 -10.90 -16.81 -6.61
N LYS A 68 -11.08 -17.56 -5.51
CA LYS A 68 -11.45 -16.99 -4.20
C LYS A 68 -10.37 -16.05 -3.69
N ALA A 69 -9.10 -16.47 -3.74
CA ALA A 69 -7.97 -15.65 -3.31
C ALA A 69 -7.83 -14.36 -4.14
N SER A 70 -8.04 -14.45 -5.46
CA SER A 70 -8.08 -13.28 -6.36
C SER A 70 -9.20 -12.30 -6.00
N GLY A 71 -10.39 -12.82 -5.68
CA GLY A 71 -11.50 -11.99 -5.20
C GLY A 71 -11.15 -11.23 -3.92
N TYR A 72 -10.55 -11.90 -2.93
CA TYR A 72 -10.07 -11.25 -1.71
C TYR A 72 -8.96 -10.24 -1.97
N ALA A 73 -8.05 -10.52 -2.93
CA ALA A 73 -6.98 -9.61 -3.31
C ALA A 73 -7.52 -8.29 -3.89
N ILE A 74 -8.53 -8.36 -4.77
CA ILE A 74 -9.18 -7.19 -5.34
C ILE A 74 -9.93 -6.41 -4.26
N LEU A 75 -10.66 -7.10 -3.38
CA LEU A 75 -11.35 -6.47 -2.25
C LEU A 75 -10.35 -5.77 -1.32
N ALA A 76 -9.20 -6.39 -1.04
CA ALA A 76 -8.15 -5.79 -0.23
C ALA A 76 -7.56 -4.54 -0.92
N ALA A 77 -7.27 -4.62 -2.23
CA ALA A 77 -6.79 -3.48 -3.01
C ALA A 77 -7.77 -2.30 -3.00
N ALA A 78 -9.06 -2.60 -3.18
CA ALA A 78 -10.13 -1.62 -3.15
C ALA A 78 -10.32 -1.01 -1.74
N ALA A 79 -10.32 -1.84 -0.70
CA ALA A 79 -10.44 -1.39 0.70
C ALA A 79 -9.26 -0.50 1.11
N PHE A 80 -8.04 -0.91 0.76
CA PHE A 80 -6.84 -0.13 1.05
C PHE A 80 -6.86 1.20 0.28
N GLY A 81 -7.09 1.18 -1.03
CA GLY A 81 -7.17 2.40 -1.83
C GLY A 81 -8.27 3.35 -1.37
N SER A 82 -9.41 2.80 -0.92
CA SER A 82 -10.49 3.59 -0.33
C SER A 82 -10.09 4.23 1.00
N SER A 83 -9.35 3.52 1.84
CA SER A 83 -8.86 4.03 3.13
C SER A 83 -8.02 5.30 2.97
N THR A 84 -7.18 5.38 1.94
CA THR A 84 -6.38 6.58 1.65
C THR A 84 -7.25 7.79 1.31
N VAL A 85 -8.28 7.61 0.48
CA VAL A 85 -9.21 8.69 0.09
C VAL A 85 -10.08 9.13 1.26
N PHE A 86 -10.65 8.18 2.01
CA PHE A 86 -11.43 8.50 3.21
C PHE A 86 -10.57 9.16 4.28
N SER A 87 -9.32 8.73 4.46
CA SER A 87 -8.36 9.37 5.35
C SER A 87 -8.12 10.82 4.94
N LYS A 88 -7.92 11.10 3.64
CA LYS A 88 -7.74 12.48 3.16
C LYS A 88 -8.96 13.34 3.45
N LYS A 89 -10.17 12.79 3.24
CA LYS A 89 -11.43 13.48 3.54
C LYS A 89 -11.59 13.77 5.04
N ALA A 90 -11.27 12.79 5.88
CA ALA A 90 -11.39 12.84 7.33
C ALA A 90 -10.40 13.81 7.99
N VAL A 91 -9.17 13.87 7.48
CA VAL A 91 -8.11 14.70 8.05
C VAL A 91 -8.40 16.21 7.90
N GLY A 92 -9.25 16.60 6.95
CA GLY A 92 -9.73 17.99 6.85
C GLY A 92 -10.80 18.38 7.88
N SER A 93 -11.45 17.41 8.54
CA SER A 93 -12.59 17.64 9.43
C SER A 93 -12.42 17.11 10.86
N MET A 94 -11.41 16.27 11.11
CA MET A 94 -11.19 15.63 12.42
C MET A 94 -9.77 15.89 12.93
N SER A 95 -9.66 16.06 14.25
CA SER A 95 -8.35 16.15 14.92
C SER A 95 -7.57 14.84 14.78
N PHE A 96 -6.23 14.92 14.79
CA PHE A 96 -5.36 13.73 14.78
C PHE A 96 -5.71 12.73 15.90
N ARG A 97 -6.01 13.23 17.10
CA ARG A 97 -6.42 12.40 18.25
C ARG A 97 -7.71 11.64 17.95
N THR A 98 -8.72 12.31 17.38
CA THR A 98 -10.00 11.70 17.02
C THR A 98 -9.82 10.63 15.95
N ALA A 99 -9.09 10.94 14.86
CA ALA A 99 -8.83 10.00 13.78
C ALA A 99 -8.10 8.74 14.29
N THR A 100 -7.09 8.93 15.14
CA THR A 100 -6.30 7.85 15.74
C THR A 100 -7.13 6.99 16.69
N PHE A 101 -7.98 7.61 17.53
CA PHE A 101 -8.89 6.91 18.43
C PHE A 101 -9.86 6.00 17.65
N PHE A 102 -10.53 6.52 16.63
CA PHE A 102 -11.44 5.71 15.82
C PHE A 102 -10.70 4.62 15.06
N ARG A 103 -9.52 4.90 14.50
CA ARG A 103 -8.72 3.92 13.78
C ARG A 103 -8.36 2.73 14.66
N TYR A 104 -7.74 2.98 15.82
CA TYR A 104 -7.34 1.90 16.72
C TYR A 104 -8.54 1.27 17.43
N GLY A 105 -9.50 2.05 17.91
CA GLY A 105 -10.70 1.54 18.59
C GLY A 105 -11.52 0.62 17.69
N LEU A 106 -11.83 1.05 16.46
CA LEU A 106 -12.60 0.23 15.52
C LEU A 106 -11.81 -1.02 15.11
N THR A 107 -10.50 -0.89 14.86
CA THR A 107 -9.65 -2.04 14.53
C THR A 107 -9.64 -3.06 15.67
N SER A 108 -9.51 -2.59 16.92
CA SER A 108 -9.56 -3.45 18.10
C SER A 108 -10.90 -4.17 18.24
N VAL A 109 -12.02 -3.49 18.02
CA VAL A 109 -13.36 -4.12 18.05
C VAL A 109 -13.49 -5.18 16.98
N ILE A 110 -13.09 -4.89 15.73
CA ILE A 110 -13.14 -5.85 14.63
C ILE A 110 -12.26 -7.07 14.92
N MET A 111 -11.03 -6.85 15.38
CA MET A 111 -10.10 -7.93 15.68
C MET A 111 -10.54 -8.77 16.89
N LEU A 112 -11.12 -8.13 17.91
CA LEU A 112 -11.66 -8.85 19.06
C LEU A 112 -12.83 -9.76 18.66
N THR A 113 -13.73 -9.27 17.81
CA THR A 113 -14.82 -10.07 17.24
C THR A 113 -14.27 -11.24 16.41
N TYR A 114 -13.24 -11.00 15.61
CA TYR A 114 -12.58 -12.06 14.84
C TYR A 114 -11.98 -13.14 15.76
N VAL A 115 -11.25 -12.75 16.80
CA VAL A 115 -10.67 -13.69 17.78
C VAL A 115 -11.78 -14.48 18.49
N ALA A 116 -12.89 -13.83 18.83
CA ALA A 116 -14.03 -14.46 19.48
C ALA A 116 -14.72 -15.50 18.61
N ILE A 117 -15.00 -15.18 17.34
CA ILE A 117 -15.62 -16.11 16.38
C ILE A 117 -14.73 -17.34 16.17
N ASN A 118 -13.40 -17.16 16.15
CA ASN A 118 -12.44 -18.24 15.92
C ASN A 118 -12.02 -18.96 17.22
N ASN A 119 -12.52 -18.56 18.39
CA ASN A 119 -12.16 -19.11 19.70
C ASN A 119 -10.64 -19.17 19.97
N THR A 120 -9.89 -18.15 19.52
CA THR A 120 -8.41 -18.14 19.57
C THR A 120 -7.82 -17.38 20.76
N PHE A 121 -8.63 -17.04 21.76
CA PHE A 121 -8.19 -16.28 22.95
C PHE A 121 -7.06 -16.97 23.72
N THR A 122 -7.04 -18.30 23.73
CA THR A 122 -6.01 -19.09 24.42
C THR A 122 -4.61 -18.87 23.85
N ASN A 123 -4.48 -18.41 22.60
CA ASN A 123 -3.17 -18.16 21.98
C ASN A 123 -2.38 -17.03 22.67
N ILE A 124 -3.02 -16.19 23.48
CA ILE A 124 -2.31 -15.17 24.28
C ILE A 124 -1.30 -15.80 25.24
N SER A 125 -1.57 -17.00 25.77
CA SER A 125 -0.63 -17.69 26.67
C SER A 125 0.61 -18.23 25.95
N LEU A 126 0.57 -18.33 24.62
CA LEU A 126 1.70 -18.76 23.78
C LEU A 126 2.67 -17.61 23.48
N VAL A 127 2.31 -16.36 23.81
CA VAL A 127 3.12 -15.18 23.50
C VAL A 127 4.24 -15.03 24.54
N THR A 128 5.48 -15.12 24.07
CA THR A 128 6.69 -14.97 24.88
C THR A 128 6.96 -13.50 25.25
N PRO A 129 7.73 -13.22 26.32
CA PRO A 129 8.14 -11.86 26.67
C PRO A 129 8.88 -11.13 25.53
N PHE A 130 9.67 -11.86 24.74
CA PHE A 130 10.35 -11.31 23.57
C PHE A 130 9.36 -10.84 22.49
N GLN A 131 8.32 -11.63 22.20
CA GLN A 131 7.27 -11.25 21.25
C GLN A 131 6.46 -10.04 21.73
N TRP A 132 6.18 -9.94 23.03
CA TRP A 132 5.58 -8.73 23.61
C TRP A 132 6.45 -7.49 23.38
N GLY A 133 7.78 -7.63 23.54
CA GLY A 133 8.74 -6.58 23.20
C GLY A 133 8.62 -6.15 21.73
N ILE A 134 8.55 -7.12 20.80
CA ILE A 134 8.35 -6.84 19.37
C ILE A 134 7.03 -6.10 19.12
N PHE A 135 5.92 -6.54 19.74
CA PHE A 135 4.62 -5.88 19.58
C PHE A 135 4.63 -4.44 20.05
N LEU A 136 5.29 -4.15 21.17
CA LEU A 136 5.46 -2.78 21.66
C LEU A 136 6.28 -1.94 20.69
N ILE A 137 7.42 -2.47 20.20
CA ILE A 137 8.24 -1.78 19.20
C ILE A 137 7.41 -1.45 17.97
N ILE A 138 6.67 -2.42 17.41
CA ILE A 138 5.80 -2.20 16.25
C ILE A 138 4.73 -1.15 16.56
N ALA A 139 4.05 -1.25 17.72
CA ALA A 139 2.98 -0.34 18.10
C ALA A 139 3.45 1.13 18.18
N PHE A 140 4.65 1.38 18.68
CA PHE A 140 5.21 2.73 18.79
C PHE A 140 5.88 3.21 17.50
N THR A 141 6.52 2.32 16.74
CA THR A 141 7.23 2.67 15.50
C THR A 141 6.29 2.69 14.29
N THR A 142 6.09 1.55 13.64
CA THR A 142 5.33 1.42 12.39
C THR A 142 3.82 1.52 12.60
N GLY A 143 3.33 1.39 13.83
CA GLY A 143 1.96 1.72 14.21
C GLY A 143 1.79 3.23 14.35
N SER A 144 2.14 3.77 15.53
CA SER A 144 1.83 5.14 15.93
C SER A 144 2.73 6.20 15.30
N GLY A 145 4.03 5.93 15.16
CA GLY A 145 4.96 6.85 14.50
C GLY A 145 4.67 6.99 13.00
N ALA A 146 4.47 5.88 12.30
CA ALA A 146 4.17 5.91 10.88
C ALA A 146 2.81 6.53 10.56
N ILE A 147 1.77 6.29 11.36
CA ILE A 147 0.45 6.92 11.13
C ILE A 147 0.50 8.43 11.33
N PHE A 148 1.32 8.90 12.28
CA PHE A 148 1.56 10.33 12.49
C PHE A 148 2.18 10.97 11.25
N LEU A 149 3.27 10.38 10.73
CA LEU A 149 3.92 10.86 9.51
C LEU A 149 2.98 10.76 8.29
N TYR A 150 2.21 9.68 8.19
CA TYR A 150 1.23 9.47 7.13
C TYR A 150 0.18 10.58 7.11
N TYR A 151 -0.43 10.92 8.24
CA TYR A 151 -1.41 12.01 8.30
C TYR A 151 -0.78 13.38 8.06
N MET A 152 0.43 13.64 8.56
CA MET A 152 1.16 14.88 8.25
C MET A 152 1.41 15.04 6.74
N GLY A 153 1.79 13.96 6.06
CA GLY A 153 1.96 13.94 4.60
C GLY A 153 0.63 14.15 3.88
N LEU A 154 -0.40 13.41 4.29
CA LEU A 154 -1.71 13.41 3.66
C LEU A 154 -2.41 14.77 3.73
N ILE A 155 -2.13 15.61 4.72
CA ILE A 155 -2.64 17.00 4.75
C ILE A 155 -2.10 17.81 3.56
N ARG A 156 -0.81 17.63 3.22
CA ARG A 156 -0.06 18.50 2.31
C ARG A 156 -0.13 18.08 0.85
N VAL A 157 -0.53 16.85 0.54
CA VAL A 157 -0.62 16.35 -0.84
C VAL A 157 -2.04 15.87 -1.19
N ARG A 158 -2.35 15.85 -2.48
CA ARG A 158 -3.59 15.25 -3.01
C ARG A 158 -3.59 13.74 -2.76
N ALA A 159 -4.76 13.13 -2.58
CA ALA A 159 -4.90 11.69 -2.33
C ALA A 159 -4.34 10.85 -3.49
N MET A 160 -4.55 11.28 -4.74
CA MET A 160 -3.98 10.64 -5.93
C MET A 160 -2.44 10.60 -5.90
N VAL A 161 -1.80 11.68 -5.46
CA VAL A 161 -0.34 11.78 -5.39
C VAL A 161 0.19 10.96 -4.21
N ALA A 162 -0.46 11.01 -3.04
CA ALA A 162 -0.12 10.18 -1.90
C ALA A 162 -0.09 8.70 -2.28
N THR A 163 -1.11 8.23 -3.02
CA THR A 163 -1.18 6.83 -3.44
C THR A 163 -0.06 6.46 -4.41
N MET A 164 0.36 7.37 -5.30
CA MET A 164 1.52 7.14 -6.17
C MET A 164 2.83 7.05 -5.36
N CYS A 165 2.97 7.85 -4.31
CA CYS A 165 4.10 7.74 -3.39
C CYS A 165 4.11 6.40 -2.63
N GLU A 166 2.98 5.74 -2.41
CA GLU A 166 2.98 4.40 -1.79
C GLU A 166 3.68 3.35 -2.65
N LEU A 167 3.87 3.60 -3.96
CA LEU A 167 4.72 2.77 -4.83
C LEU A 167 6.21 2.82 -4.45
N PHE A 168 6.64 3.70 -3.53
CA PHE A 168 7.97 3.57 -2.93
C PHE A 168 8.12 2.29 -2.09
N PHE A 169 7.03 1.72 -1.59
CA PHE A 169 7.08 0.48 -0.79
C PHE A 169 7.78 -0.69 -1.52
N PRO A 170 7.39 -1.09 -2.75
CA PRO A 170 8.12 -2.13 -3.48
C PRO A 170 9.56 -1.74 -3.80
N ILE A 171 9.89 -0.46 -4.00
CA ILE A 171 11.29 -0.03 -4.19
C ILE A 171 12.09 -0.31 -2.93
N SER A 172 11.60 0.13 -1.77
CA SER A 172 12.26 -0.09 -0.49
C SER A 172 12.44 -1.58 -0.22
N ALA A 173 11.43 -2.40 -0.49
CA ALA A 173 11.52 -3.86 -0.31
C ALA A 173 12.65 -4.45 -1.17
N VAL A 174 12.73 -4.09 -2.45
CA VAL A 174 13.77 -4.58 -3.37
C VAL A 174 15.17 -4.10 -2.95
N ILE A 175 15.30 -2.85 -2.50
CA ILE A 175 16.57 -2.30 -2.02
C ILE A 175 17.02 -3.00 -0.73
N PHE A 176 16.11 -3.22 0.22
CA PHE A 176 16.46 -3.93 1.46
C PHE A 176 16.81 -5.39 1.21
N ASP A 177 16.12 -6.05 0.28
CA ASP A 177 16.45 -7.42 -0.11
C ASP A 177 17.86 -7.51 -0.74
N TYR A 178 18.22 -6.53 -1.57
CA TYR A 178 19.59 -6.39 -2.10
C TYR A 178 20.63 -6.15 -0.98
N LEU A 179 20.38 -5.21 -0.07
CA LEU A 179 21.36 -4.80 0.95
C LEU A 179 21.51 -5.80 2.10
N ILE A 180 20.42 -6.42 2.54
CA ILE A 180 20.40 -7.27 3.75
C ILE A 180 20.54 -8.75 3.37
N ASN A 181 19.84 -9.18 2.32
CA ASN A 181 19.81 -10.59 1.91
C ASN A 181 20.78 -10.91 0.76
N GLY A 182 21.46 -9.90 0.22
CA GLY A 182 22.43 -10.07 -0.88
C GLY A 182 21.79 -10.49 -2.21
N ALA A 183 20.49 -10.23 -2.40
CA ALA A 183 19.78 -10.60 -3.61
C ALA A 183 20.34 -9.87 -4.83
N ILE A 184 20.65 -10.59 -5.93
CA ILE A 184 21.15 -9.95 -7.15
C ILE A 184 19.97 -9.42 -7.97
N LEU A 185 19.88 -8.10 -8.07
CA LEU A 185 18.86 -7.44 -8.89
C LEU A 185 19.25 -7.43 -10.36
N THR A 186 18.28 -7.75 -11.21
CA THR A 186 18.46 -7.67 -12.67
C THR A 186 18.61 -6.22 -13.12
N THR A 187 19.27 -5.99 -14.27
CA THR A 187 19.39 -4.65 -14.88
C THR A 187 18.01 -4.02 -15.12
N MET A 188 17.01 -4.82 -15.48
CA MET A 188 15.63 -4.35 -15.68
C MET A 188 14.97 -3.87 -14.39
N GLN A 189 15.23 -4.52 -13.25
CA GLN A 189 14.71 -4.05 -11.95
C GLN A 189 15.34 -2.72 -11.54
N TRP A 190 16.64 -2.53 -11.79
CA TRP A 190 17.30 -1.23 -11.56
C TRP A 190 16.71 -0.12 -12.43
N ILE A 191 16.54 -0.38 -13.73
CA ILE A 191 15.90 0.58 -14.64
C ILE A 191 14.46 0.89 -14.17
N SER A 192 13.69 -0.14 -13.81
CA SER A 192 12.32 0.01 -13.33
C SER A 192 12.24 0.85 -12.07
N ALA A 193 13.16 0.64 -11.11
CA ALA A 193 13.24 1.45 -9.90
C ALA A 193 13.51 2.93 -10.24
N VAL A 194 14.52 3.21 -11.07
CA VAL A 194 14.86 4.58 -11.48
C VAL A 194 13.71 5.26 -12.22
N VAL A 195 13.07 4.56 -13.18
CA VAL A 195 11.93 5.09 -13.94
C VAL A 195 10.75 5.37 -13.01
N MET A 196 10.44 4.46 -12.07
CA MET A 196 9.32 4.65 -11.14
C MET A 196 9.57 5.85 -10.23
N VAL A 197 10.77 5.98 -9.65
CA VAL A 197 11.14 7.15 -8.83
C VAL A 197 11.01 8.44 -9.64
N GLY A 198 11.57 8.46 -10.86
CA GLY A 198 11.51 9.62 -11.73
C GLY A 198 10.08 10.03 -12.08
N ALA A 199 9.22 9.06 -12.38
CA ALA A 199 7.81 9.28 -12.67
C ALA A 199 7.05 9.87 -11.46
N ILE A 200 7.26 9.32 -10.26
CA ILE A 200 6.63 9.82 -9.03
C ILE A 200 7.09 11.25 -8.74
N ILE A 201 8.39 11.55 -8.85
CA ILE A 201 8.91 12.90 -8.64
C ILE A 201 8.27 13.90 -9.62
N LYS A 202 8.18 13.54 -10.91
CA LYS A 202 7.55 14.39 -11.94
C LYS A 202 6.06 14.62 -11.67
N LEU A 203 5.34 13.61 -11.17
CA LEU A 203 3.94 13.74 -10.72
C LEU A 203 3.82 14.74 -9.59
N THR A 204 4.65 14.61 -8.55
CA THR A 204 4.62 15.49 -7.38
C THR A 204 4.91 16.94 -7.76
N ILE A 205 5.93 17.19 -8.59
CA ILE A 205 6.30 18.54 -9.01
C ILE A 205 5.21 19.17 -9.90
N SER A 206 4.72 18.43 -10.92
CA SER A 206 3.71 18.96 -11.85
C SER A 206 2.38 19.28 -11.18
N ASN A 207 2.06 18.60 -10.07
CA ASN A 207 0.83 18.82 -9.32
C ASN A 207 0.89 20.09 -8.45
N ASN A 208 2.08 20.47 -7.95
CA ASN A 208 2.26 21.73 -7.22
C ASN A 208 2.11 22.95 -8.14
N SER A 209 2.53 22.84 -9.40
CA SER A 209 2.40 23.92 -10.40
C SER A 209 0.99 24.12 -10.98
N SER A 210 0.03 23.25 -10.64
CA SER A 210 -1.37 23.36 -11.11
C SER A 210 -2.34 23.73 -9.97
N GLY A 211 -1.80 24.23 -8.86
CA GLY A 211 -2.53 24.81 -7.74
C GLY A 211 -2.21 26.29 -7.47
N SER A 212 -1.46 26.96 -8.37
CA SER A 212 -1.28 28.41 -8.41
C SER A 212 -2.14 29.02 -9.51
#